data_AF-A0A7V2VK75-F1
#
_entry.id   AF-A0A7V2VK75-F1
#
_cell.length_a   1.000
_cell.length_b   1.000
_cell.length_c   1.000
_cell.angle_alpha   90.00
_cell.angle_beta   90.00
_cell.angle_gamma   90.00
#
_symmetry.space_group_name_H-M   'P 1'
#
loop_
_entity.id
_entity.type
_entity.pdbx_description
1 polymer ?
#
loop_
_entity_poly.entity_id
_entity_poly.type
_entity_poly.pdbx_seq_one_letter_code
_entity_poly.pdbx_strand_id
1 'polypeptide(L)'
;MGKQTVAIGVILLLGSLLLTTGALANGGPSIGWSVIGGGGGHAEAGSYAIDGTIGQPVVGTVSTGNYDLCSGFWCGGVVEYKIYLPLVLKNA
;
A
#
# COMPACT_ATOMS: atom_id res chain seq x y z
N MET A 1 -38.53 -37.54 -26.22
CA MET A 1 -38.47 -36.08 -26.48
C MET A 1 -38.42 -35.84 -27.98
N GLY A 2 -39.19 -34.89 -28.50
CA GLY A 2 -39.13 -34.53 -29.91
C GLY A 2 -37.84 -33.77 -30.24
N LYS A 3 -37.33 -33.91 -31.47
CA LYS A 3 -36.18 -33.14 -31.98
C LYS A 3 -36.34 -31.62 -31.75
N GLN A 4 -37.58 -31.14 -31.83
CA GLN A 4 -38.01 -29.77 -31.56
C GLN A 4 -37.73 -29.33 -30.11
N THR A 5 -38.02 -30.19 -29.12
CA THR A 5 -37.82 -29.90 -27.69
C THR A 5 -36.33 -29.77 -27.35
N VAL A 6 -35.49 -30.62 -27.96
CA VAL A 6 -34.03 -30.56 -27.79
C VAL A 6 -33.46 -29.29 -28.41
N ALA A 7 -33.91 -28.92 -29.62
CA ALA A 7 -33.47 -27.70 -30.29
C ALA A 7 -33.78 -26.43 -29.47
N ILE A 8 -34.99 -26.33 -28.91
CA ILE A 8 -35.38 -25.20 -28.06
C ILE A 8 -34.51 -25.13 -26.79
N GLY A 9 -34.27 -26.28 -26.14
CA GLY A 9 -33.42 -26.34 -24.96
C GLY A 9 -31.98 -25.88 -25.23
N VAL A 10 -31.42 -26.28 -26.37
CA VAL A 10 -30.07 -25.85 -26.80
C VAL A 10 -30.03 -24.35 -27.10
N ILE A 11 -31.03 -23.81 -27.79
CA ILE A 11 -31.10 -22.36 -28.09
C ILE A 11 -31.19 -21.54 -26.79
N LEU A 12 -32.01 -21.97 -25.83
CA LEU A 12 -32.12 -21.30 -24.54
C LEU A 12 -30.82 -21.36 -23.73
N LEU A 13 -30.13 -22.51 -23.74
CA LEU A 13 -28.86 -22.66 -23.07
C LEU A 13 -27.79 -21.73 -23.69
N LEU A 14 -27.69 -21.73 -25.03
CA LEU A 14 -26.77 -20.84 -25.74
C LEU A 14 -27.10 -19.37 -25.47
N GLY A 15 -28.38 -18.98 -25.56
CA GLY A 15 -28.82 -17.63 -25.23
C GLY A 15 -28.45 -17.20 -23.81
N SER A 16 -28.62 -18.09 -22.83
CA SER A 16 -28.23 -17.82 -21.44
C SER A 16 -26.71 -17.66 -21.27
N LEU A 17 -25.92 -18.47 -21.97
CA LEU A 17 -24.45 -18.40 -21.91
C LEU A 17 -23.93 -17.10 -22.54
N LEU A 18 -24.52 -16.66 -23.66
CA LEU A 18 -24.20 -15.37 -24.29
C LEU A 18 -24.56 -14.16 -23.43
N LEU A 19 -25.59 -14.24 -22.58
CA LEU A 19 -25.97 -13.14 -21.68
C LEU A 19 -25.00 -13.00 -20.48
N THR A 20 -24.37 -14.09 -20.04
CA THR A 20 -23.44 -14.07 -18.89
C THR A 20 -22.08 -13.43 -19.21
N THR A 21 -21.65 -13.43 -20.47
CA THR A 21 -20.35 -12.86 -20.88
C THR A 21 -20.33 -11.33 -20.78
N GLY A 22 -21.47 -10.67 -21.03
CA GLY A 22 -21.60 -9.21 -20.88
C GLY A 22 -21.51 -8.73 -19.44
N ALA A 23 -21.92 -9.55 -18.46
CA ALA A 23 -21.86 -9.20 -17.04
C ALA A 23 -20.45 -9.32 -16.43
N LEU A 24 -19.65 -10.27 -16.91
CA LEU A 24 -18.27 -10.49 -16.45
C LEU A 24 -17.27 -9.44 -16.95
N ALA A 25 -17.62 -8.70 -18.01
CA ALA A 25 -16.80 -7.60 -18.53
C ALA A 25 -16.90 -6.31 -17.69
N ASN A 26 -17.65 -6.30 -16.58
CA ASN A 26 -17.71 -5.19 -15.62
C ASN A 26 -16.44 -5.09 -14.75
N GLY A 27 -15.26 -5.12 -15.37
CA GLY A 27 -14.10 -4.45 -14.82
C GLY A 27 -14.32 -2.96 -15.02
N GLY A 28 -15.12 -2.33 -14.15
CA GLY A 28 -15.28 -0.87 -14.15
C GLY A 28 -13.90 -0.19 -14.18
N PRO A 29 -13.81 1.08 -14.62
CA PRO A 29 -12.52 1.74 -14.86
C PRO A 29 -11.56 1.54 -13.69
N SER A 30 -10.50 0.76 -13.88
CA SER A 30 -9.49 0.55 -12.86
C SER A 30 -8.58 1.76 -12.86
N ILE A 31 -8.60 2.55 -11.78
CA ILE A 31 -7.63 3.62 -11.59
C ILE A 31 -6.37 2.98 -11.02
N GLY A 32 -5.39 2.75 -11.90
CA GLY A 32 -4.03 2.44 -11.46
C GLY A 32 -3.44 3.68 -10.78
N TRP A 33 -3.12 3.57 -9.49
CA TRP A 33 -2.39 4.61 -8.77
C TRP A 33 -1.09 4.03 -8.23
N SER A 34 -0.13 4.92 -8.02
CA SER A 34 1.18 4.59 -7.45
C SER A 34 1.59 5.72 -6.53
N VAL A 35 2.29 5.38 -5.46
CA VAL A 35 2.87 6.34 -4.51
C VAL A 35 4.37 6.18 -4.47
N ILE A 36 5.07 7.30 -4.27
CA ILE A 36 6.48 7.27 -3.93
C ILE A 36 6.60 6.95 -2.44
N GLY A 37 6.66 5.66 -2.11
CA GLY A 37 6.60 5.17 -0.72
C GLY A 37 7.80 5.55 0.15
N GLY A 38 8.97 5.82 -0.44
CA GLY A 38 10.21 6.17 0.28
C GLY A 38 10.89 7.44 -0.22
N GLY A 39 10.12 8.38 -0.79
CA GLY A 39 10.65 9.61 -1.40
C GLY A 39 11.55 10.39 -0.46
N GLY A 40 12.51 11.13 -1.02
CA GLY A 40 13.51 11.86 -0.25
C GLY A 40 14.86 11.85 -0.92
N GLY A 41 15.87 12.36 -0.22
CA GLY A 41 17.23 12.42 -0.71
C GLY A 41 18.18 13.03 0.31
N HIS A 42 19.45 12.73 0.08
CA HIS A 42 20.57 13.33 0.75
C HIS A 42 21.15 14.46 -0.12
N ALA A 43 21.47 15.58 0.49
CA ALA A 43 22.20 16.67 -0.14
C ALA A 43 23.30 17.15 0.79
N GLU A 44 24.50 17.33 0.25
CA GLU A 44 25.68 17.76 1.01
C GLU A 44 26.40 18.91 0.32
N ALA A 45 26.92 19.84 1.12
CA ALA A 45 27.73 20.96 0.68
C ALA A 45 28.77 21.32 1.75
N GLY A 46 30.04 21.01 1.49
CA GLY A 46 31.13 21.25 2.43
C GLY A 46 30.93 20.45 3.72
N SER A 47 30.81 21.14 4.85
CA SER A 47 30.60 20.52 6.17
C SER A 47 29.12 20.28 6.52
N TYR A 48 28.21 20.61 5.61
CA TYR A 48 26.77 20.52 5.85
C TYR A 48 26.18 19.36 5.06
N ALA A 49 25.36 18.57 5.73
CA ALA A 49 24.57 17.50 5.16
C ALA A 49 23.10 17.68 5.56
N ILE A 50 22.20 17.43 4.61
CA ILE A 50 20.76 17.53 4.78
C ILE A 50 20.13 16.27 4.19
N ASP A 51 19.44 15.53 5.03
CA ASP A 51 18.58 14.42 4.64
C ASP A 51 17.14 14.88 4.72
N GLY A 52 16.42 14.80 3.60
CA GLY A 52 15.05 15.27 3.47
C GLY A 52 14.15 14.22 2.85
N THR A 53 12.84 14.31 3.15
CA THR A 53 11.83 13.42 2.58
C THR A 53 10.65 14.21 2.01
N ILE A 54 10.02 13.70 0.95
CA ILE A 54 8.83 14.30 0.33
C ILE A 54 7.84 13.20 -0.05
N GLY A 55 6.54 13.51 0.08
CA GLY A 55 5.48 12.65 -0.42
C GLY A 55 5.41 11.31 0.30
N GLN A 56 5.30 11.33 1.63
CA GLN A 56 5.24 10.12 2.44
C GLN A 56 3.84 9.94 3.06
N PRO A 57 2.85 9.45 2.30
CA PRO A 57 1.49 9.26 2.81
C PRO A 57 1.40 8.17 3.88
N VAL A 58 2.38 7.25 3.95
CA VAL A 58 2.44 6.14 4.91
C VAL A 58 3.87 6.01 5.43
N VAL A 59 4.14 6.58 6.61
CA VAL A 59 5.41 6.45 7.35
C VAL A 59 5.18 5.72 8.65
N GLY A 60 6.14 4.89 9.04
CA GLY A 60 6.18 4.24 10.34
C GLY A 60 6.22 2.73 10.25
N THR A 61 6.21 2.09 11.41
CA THR A 61 6.21 0.63 11.53
C THR A 61 4.81 0.13 11.85
N VAL A 62 4.33 -0.85 11.11
CA VAL A 62 3.14 -1.63 11.38
C VAL A 62 3.59 -3.06 11.69
N SER A 63 3.18 -3.54 12.86
CA SER A 63 3.46 -4.90 13.31
C SER A 63 2.18 -5.73 13.27
N THR A 64 2.24 -6.91 12.66
CA THR A 64 1.14 -7.88 12.66
C THR A 64 1.67 -9.30 12.89
N GLY A 65 1.28 -9.92 14.01
CA GLY A 65 1.81 -11.21 14.42
C GLY A 65 3.34 -11.17 14.59
N ASN A 66 4.05 -11.97 13.79
CA ASN A 66 5.51 -12.05 13.77
C ASN A 66 6.16 -11.20 12.66
N TYR A 67 5.39 -10.32 12.00
CA TYR A 67 5.87 -9.53 10.87
C TYR A 67 5.83 -8.05 11.21
N ASP A 68 6.96 -7.38 10.96
CA ASP A 68 7.07 -5.93 11.01
C ASP A 68 7.26 -5.39 9.59
N LEU A 69 6.37 -4.49 9.19
CA LEU A 69 6.51 -3.70 7.98
C LEU A 69 6.80 -2.27 8.39
N CYS A 70 7.97 -1.78 8.04
CA CYS A 70 8.33 -0.40 8.25
C CYS A 70 8.43 0.33 6.90
N SER A 71 7.76 1.48 6.81
CA SER A 71 7.56 2.25 5.59
C SER A 71 8.11 3.66 5.74
N GLY A 72 8.68 4.18 4.65
CA GLY A 72 9.16 5.54 4.50
C GLY A 72 10.68 5.69 4.55
N PHE A 73 11.18 6.86 4.13
CA PHE A 73 12.61 7.18 4.01
C PHE A 73 13.37 7.01 5.34
N TRP A 74 12.73 7.37 6.46
CA TRP A 74 13.33 7.28 7.80
C TRP A 74 13.13 5.93 8.49
N CYS A 75 12.58 4.95 7.78
CA CYS A 75 12.36 3.62 8.33
C CYS A 75 13.70 2.98 8.78
N GLY A 76 13.76 2.49 10.02
CA GLY A 76 14.98 1.92 10.60
C GLY A 76 16.02 2.95 11.06
N GLY A 77 15.81 4.24 10.79
CA GLY A 77 16.60 5.32 11.37
C GLY A 77 16.27 5.46 12.85
N VAL A 78 17.16 4.97 13.71
CA VAL A 78 17.02 5.13 15.15
C VAL A 78 17.38 6.58 15.50
N VAL A 79 16.40 7.38 15.91
CA VAL A 79 16.70 8.69 16.49
C VAL A 79 17.15 8.45 17.94
N GLU A 80 18.46 8.48 18.18
CA GLU A 80 19.02 8.38 19.52
C GLU A 80 18.81 9.71 20.25
N TYR A 81 17.86 9.74 21.19
CA TYR A 81 17.66 10.91 22.05
C TYR A 81 18.49 10.75 23.33
N LYS A 82 19.41 11.68 23.58
CA LYS A 82 20.06 11.83 24.88
C LYS A 82 19.22 12.74 25.76
N ILE A 83 18.56 12.16 26.76
CA ILE A 83 17.85 12.91 27.80
C ILE A 83 18.85 13.27 28.89
N TYR A 84 19.06 14.57 29.10
CA TYR A 84 19.86 15.08 30.21
C TYR A 84 18.92 15.50 31.34
N LEU A 85 18.99 14.80 32.47
CA LEU A 85 18.24 15.19 33.67
C LEU A 85 19.07 16.21 34.47
N PRO A 86 18.49 17.33 34.93
CA PRO A 86 19.18 18.23 35.83
C PRO A 86 19.47 17.52 37.17
N LEU A 87 20.74 17.53 37.57
CA LEU A 87 21.18 16.96 38.85
C LEU A 87 20.84 17.94 39.98
N VAL A 88 19.85 17.61 40.82
CA VAL A 88 19.55 18.37 42.03
C VAL A 88 20.30 17.76 43.21
N LEU A 89 21.29 18.50 43.73
CA LEU A 89 22.06 18.12 44.91
C LEU A 89 21.43 18.76 46.15
N LYS A 90 21.21 17.96 47.21
CA LYS A 90 20.84 18.51 48.53
C LYS A 90 22.13 18.78 49.30
N ASN A 91 22.33 20.02 49.73
CA ASN A 91 23.44 20.36 50.62
C ASN A 91 23.25 19.69 51.98
N ALA A 92 24.34 19.15 52.54
CA ALA A 92 24.40 18.64 53.91
C ALA A 92 24.41 19.79 54.92
#